data_AF-A0A1H1B1R0-F1
#
_entry.id   AF-A0A1H1B1R0-F1
#
_cell.length_a   1.000
_cell.length_b   1.000
_cell.length_c   1.000
_cell.angle_alpha   90.00
_cell.angle_beta   90.00
_cell.angle_gamma   90.00
#
_symmetry.space_group_name_H-M   'P 1'
#
loop_
_entity.id
_entity.type
_entity.pdbx_description
1 polymer ?
#
loop_
_entity_poly.entity_id
_entity_poly.type
_entity_poly.pdbx_seq_one_letter_code
_entity_poly.pdbx_strand_id
1 'polypeptide(L)' 'MRDIGLGKHGAVLLAVLFVVLLAEDALIWLRSGAVPGVEFFAGTLAVLAVTAVAVYEANRHPPVRR' A
#
# COMPACT_ATOMS: atom_id res chain seq x y z
N MET A 1 27.98 6.51 2.89
CA MET A 1 27.14 5.88 1.85
C MET A 1 25.70 6.17 2.22
N ARG A 2 24.90 6.70 1.29
CA ARG A 2 23.53 7.12 1.59
C ARG A 2 22.75 5.87 2.00
N ASP A 3 22.45 5.72 3.29
CA ASP A 3 21.37 4.84 3.74
C ASP A 3 20.08 5.47 3.22
N ILE A 4 19.83 5.20 1.94
CA ILE A 4 18.66 5.67 1.22
C ILE A 4 17.49 5.19 2.07
N GLY A 5 16.62 6.12 2.48
CA GLY A 5 15.36 5.83 3.17
C GLY A 5 14.39 5.08 2.26
N LEU A 6 14.85 4.04 1.59
CA LEU A 6 14.22 3.21 0.57
C LEU A 6 12.98 2.55 1.15
N GLY A 7 13.00 2.19 2.44
CA GLY A 7 11.81 1.74 3.17
C GLY A 7 10.72 2.81 3.28
N LYS A 8 11.09 4.06 3.61
CA LYS A 8 10.13 5.18 3.71
C LYS A 8 9.60 5.60 2.34
N HIS A 9 10.48 5.75 1.35
CA HIS A 9 10.08 6.15 0.00
C HIS A 9 9.30 5.04 -0.71
N GLY A 10 9.66 3.77 -0.48
CA GLY A 10 8.90 2.61 -0.95
C GLY A 10 7.50 2.54 -0.34
N ALA A 11 7.37 2.80 0.96
CA ALA A 11 6.06 2.87 1.63
C ALA A 11 5.19 4.01 1.08
N VAL A 12 5.78 5.19 0.83
CA VAL A 12 5.06 6.32 0.21
C VAL A 12 4.64 5.97 -1.22
N LEU A 13 5.52 5.34 -2.01
CA LEU A 13 5.19 4.92 -3.37
C LEU A 13 4.04 3.91 -3.38
N LEU A 14 4.07 2.91 -2.48
CA LEU A 14 2.99 1.95 -2.30
C LEU A 14 1.68 2.65 -1.93
N ALA A 15 1.71 3.57 -0.96
CA ALA A 15 0.53 4.32 -0.55
C ALA A 15 -0.09 5.10 -1.72
N VAL A 16 0.74 5.75 -2.55
CA VAL A 16 0.27 6.44 -3.77
C VAL A 16 -0.37 5.45 -4.75
N LEU A 17 0.29 4.31 -5.00
CA LEU A 17 -0.21 3.29 -5.91
C LEU A 17 -1.58 2.75 -5.47
N PHE A 18 -1.76 2.58 -4.17
CA PHE A 18 -3.03 2.20 -3.56
C PHE A 18 -4.15 3.20 -3.78
N VAL A 19 -3.86 4.49 -3.59
CA VAL A 19 -4.85 5.55 -3.82
C VAL A 19 -5.30 5.54 -5.28
N VAL A 20 -4.37 5.33 -6.21
CA VAL A 20 -4.68 5.23 -7.64
C VAL A 20 -5.57 4.01 -7.94
N LEU A 21 -5.21 2.84 -7.42
CA LEU A 21 -6.01 1.62 -7.61
C LEU A 21 -7.40 1.74 -6.99
N LEU A 22 -7.53 2.33 -5.80
CA LEU A 22 -8.83 2.57 -5.17
C LEU A 22 -9.70 3.51 -6.02
N ALA A 23 -9.10 4.56 -6.60
CA ALA A 23 -9.80 5.48 -7.48
C ALA A 23 -10.25 4.79 -8.79
N GLU A 24 -9.40 3.94 -9.36
CA GLU A 24 -9.76 3.12 -10.53
C GLU A 24 -10.94 2.20 -10.23
N ASP A 25 -10.92 1.53 -9.07
CA ASP A 25 -11.98 0.61 -8.65
C ASP A 25 -13.32 1.36 -8.48
N ALA A 26 -13.29 2.54 -7.86
CA ALA A 26 -14.45 3.41 -7.73
C ALA A 26 -14.99 3.88 -9.11
N LEU A 27 -14.10 4.19 -10.06
CA LEU A 27 -14.48 4.58 -11.42
C LEU A 27 -15.11 3.42 -12.19
N ILE A 28 -14.57 2.21 -12.05
CA ILE A 28 -15.14 0.98 -12.64
C ILE A 28 -16.53 0.75 -12.07
N TRP A 29 -16.71 0.90 -10.75
CA TRP A 29 -18.02 0.75 -10.12
C TRP A 29 -19.04 1.75 -10.68
N LEU A 30 -18.67 3.04 -10.75
CA LEU A 30 -19.53 4.11 -11.26
C LEU A 30 -19.90 3.91 -12.74
N ARG A 31 -19.00 3.35 -13.55
CA ARG A 31 -19.20 3.14 -14.99
C ARG A 31 -19.99 1.88 -15.31
N SER A 32 -19.70 0.79 -14.62
CA SER A 32 -20.24 -0.53 -14.94
C SER A 32 -21.49 -0.88 -14.13
N GLY A 33 -21.72 -0.20 -12.99
CA GLY A 33 -22.75 -0.56 -12.02
C GLY A 33 -22.49 -1.89 -11.30
N ALA A 34 -21.44 -2.62 -11.69
CA ALA A 34 -20.96 -3.80 -11.02
C ALA A 34 -20.05 -3.35 -9.88
N VAL A 35 -20.32 -3.85 -8.68
CA VAL A 35 -19.36 -3.72 -7.57
C VAL A 35 -18.12 -4.50 -8.01
N PRO A 36 -16.95 -3.84 -8.15
CA PRO A 36 -15.70 -4.55 -8.36
C PRO A 36 -15.58 -5.59 -7.26
N GLY A 37 -15.37 -6.84 -7.65
CA GLY A 37 -15.65 -8.00 -6.79
C GLY A 37 -15.07 -7.87 -5.39
N VAL A 38 -15.73 -8.51 -4.41
CA VAL A 38 -15.24 -8.61 -3.03
C VAL A 38 -13.77 -9.05 -2.98
N GLU A 39 -13.28 -9.78 -3.98
CA GLU A 39 -11.88 -10.14 -4.14
C GLU A 39 -10.94 -8.92 -4.30
N PHE A 40 -11.34 -7.87 -5.01
CA PHE A 40 -10.54 -6.64 -5.18
C PHE A 40 -10.49 -5.81 -3.90
N PHE A 41 -11.61 -5.68 -3.21
CA PHE A 41 -11.66 -5.01 -1.92
C PHE A 41 -10.85 -5.77 -0.85
N ALA A 42 -10.98 -7.10 -0.80
CA ALA A 42 -10.21 -7.95 0.10
C ALA A 42 -8.71 -7.92 -0.23
N GLY A 43 -8.35 -7.94 -1.52
CA GLY A 43 -6.96 -7.82 -1.97
C GLY A 43 -6.35 -6.48 -1.57
N THR A 44 -7.10 -5.39 -1.72
CA THR A 44 -6.69 -4.05 -1.30
C THR A 44 -6.46 -4.01 0.22
N LEU A 45 -7.40 -4.52 1.02
CA LEU A 45 -7.25 -4.59 2.47
C LEU A 45 -6.05 -5.46 2.90
N ALA A 46 -5.84 -6.60 2.25
CA ALA A 46 -4.71 -7.49 2.56
C ALA A 46 -3.37 -6.81 2.31
N VAL A 47 -3.21 -6.15 1.17
CA VAL A 47 -1.95 -5.47 0.83
C VAL A 47 -1.75 -4.23 1.75
N LEU A 48 -2.82 -3.53 2.17
CA LEU A 48 -2.75 -2.45 3.16
C LEU A 48 -2.27 -2.96 4.52
N ALA A 49 -2.80 -4.11 4.97
CA ALA A 49 -2.40 -4.75 6.21
C ALA A 49 -0.91 -5.15 6.17
N VAL A 50 -0.45 -5.76 5.09
CA VAL A 50 0.96 -6.13 4.91
C VAL A 50 1.86 -4.89 4.91
N THR A 51 1.45 -3.82 4.23
CA THR A 51 2.19 -2.56 4.19
C THR A 51 2.28 -1.92 5.58
N ALA A 52 1.17 -1.89 6.32
CA ALA A 52 1.13 -1.37 7.68
C ALA A 52 2.04 -2.17 8.64
N VAL A 53 2.03 -3.50 8.54
CA VAL A 53 2.92 -4.38 9.31
C VAL A 53 4.38 -4.13 8.95
N ALA A 54 4.70 -4.02 7.65
CA ALA A 54 6.06 -3.75 7.21
C ALA A 54 6.60 -2.41 7.72
N VAL A 55 5.76 -1.36 7.70
CA VAL A 55 6.11 -0.04 8.27
C VAL A 55 6.27 -0.12 9.78
N TYR A 56 5.39 -0.84 10.47
CA TYR A 56 5.45 -1.02 11.91
C TYR A 56 6.71 -1.74 12.36
N GLU A 57 7.07 -2.85 11.68
CA GLU A 57 8.29 -3.60 11.94
C GLU A 57 9.55 -2.77 11.62
N ALA A 58 9.53 -2.03 10.52
CA ALA A 58 10.64 -1.13 10.16
C ALA A 58 10.86 -0.02 11.22
N ASN A 59 9.80 0.45 11.88
CA ASN A 59 9.91 1.44 12.96
C ASN A 59 10.35 0.80 14.28
N ARG A 60 9.99 -0.45 14.55
CA ARG A 60 10.36 -1.19 15.78
C ARG A 60 11.79 -1.72 15.77
N HIS A 61 12.29 -2.08 14.61
CA HIS A 61 13.65 -2.59 14.41
C HIS A 61 14.45 -1.60 13.54
N PRO A 62 14.81 -0.42 14.08
CA PRO A 62 15.63 0.52 13.34
C PRO A 62 16.98 -0.13 12.98
N PRO A 63 17.52 0.11 11.78
CA PRO A 63 18.73 -0.55 11.33
C PRO A 63 19.89 -0.28 12.29
N VAL A 64 20.62 -1.34 12.65
CA VAL A 64 21.81 -1.26 13.50
C VAL A 64 22.84 -0.41 12.77
N ARG A 65 23.09 0.81 13.26
CA ARG A 65 24.14 1.70 12.76
C ARG A 65 25.49 1.02 12.96
N ARG A 66 26.16 0.69 11.86
CA ARG A 66 27.60 0.36 11.85
C ARG A 66 28.39 1.56 11.35
#